data_AF-A0A497SV19-F1
#
_entry.id   AF-A0A497SV19-F1
#
_cell.length_a   1.000
_cell.length_b   1.000
_cell.length_c   1.000
_cell.angle_alpha   90.00
_cell.angle_beta   90.00
_cell.angle_gamma   90.00
#
_symmetry.space_group_name_H-M   'P 1'
#
loop_
_entity.id
_entity.type
_entity.pdbx_description
1 polymer ?
#
loop_
_entity_poly.entity_id
_entity_poly.type
_entity_poly.pdbx_seq_one_letter_code
_entity_poly.pdbx_strand_id
1 'polypeptide(L)'
;MPAHKFYLNRHWWRGQFVIRGQPVEHFDLRIDEGKLKNRYWVLDKDPTYVKKGIVAVQKICDDRRWLTFTGRIPPNPKAPKWLKPGNPNKRIPAFVERIDSGIVNFIEDSPRFISMIFKGDRLRGYWVMKKPNPGESIWIFEKSELPKAKKLLDMLNSVRRRGSPIQITQQQLDTIIKMSEAGASRPQIMRATNLSKSCVYHYQRLLGFV
;
A
#
# COMPACT_ATOMS: atom_id res chain seq x y z
N MET A 1 -12.19 -7.09 -8.62
CA MET A 1 -11.50 -5.81 -8.88
C MET A 1 -10.26 -6.12 -9.70
N PRO A 2 -9.98 -5.37 -10.77
CA PRO A 2 -8.80 -5.60 -11.59
C PRO A 2 -7.53 -5.41 -10.77
N ALA A 3 -6.57 -6.32 -10.95
CA ALA A 3 -5.26 -6.23 -10.34
C ALA A 3 -4.37 -5.30 -11.19
N HIS A 4 -3.74 -4.32 -10.56
CA HIS A 4 -2.82 -3.39 -11.23
C HIS A 4 -1.37 -3.73 -10.90
N LYS A 5 -0.43 -3.38 -11.78
CA LYS A 5 0.99 -3.47 -11.47
C LYS A 5 1.46 -2.18 -10.80
N PHE A 6 2.30 -2.28 -9.78
CA PHE A 6 2.98 -1.14 -9.21
C PHE A 6 4.50 -1.26 -9.37
N TYR A 7 5.14 -0.09 -9.43
CA TYR A 7 6.59 0.05 -9.48
C TYR A 7 6.98 1.13 -8.48
N LEU A 8 7.85 0.78 -7.54
CA LEU A 8 8.46 1.70 -6.60
C LEU A 8 9.91 1.92 -7.01
N ASN A 9 10.23 3.14 -7.43
CA ASN A 9 11.58 3.50 -7.84
C ASN A 9 12.16 4.52 -6.87
N ARG A 10 13.45 4.42 -6.58
CA ARG A 10 14.24 5.50 -5.98
C ARG A 10 14.78 6.35 -7.10
N HIS A 11 14.60 7.66 -6.99
CA HIS A 11 15.05 8.62 -7.96
C HIS A 11 15.95 9.64 -7.27
N TRP A 12 17.21 9.71 -7.68
CA TRP A 12 18.21 10.50 -6.96
C TRP A 12 19.22 11.17 -7.90
N TRP A 13 19.81 12.27 -7.43
CA TRP A 13 20.95 12.94 -8.07
C TRP A 13 21.81 13.62 -7.01
N ARG A 14 23.04 13.98 -7.39
CA ARG A 14 23.90 14.78 -6.51
C ARG A 14 23.36 16.21 -6.44
N GLY A 15 23.07 16.69 -5.23
CA GLY A 15 22.64 18.07 -4.99
C GLY A 15 23.70 19.09 -5.43
N GLN A 16 23.29 20.36 -5.52
CA GLN A 16 24.21 21.44 -5.83
C GLN A 16 25.32 21.50 -4.77
N PHE A 17 26.56 21.73 -5.20
CA PHE A 17 27.73 21.74 -4.30
C PHE A 17 27.58 22.72 -3.12
N VAL A 18 26.86 23.82 -3.32
CA VAL A 18 26.56 24.82 -2.29
C VAL A 18 25.73 24.23 -1.14
N ILE A 19 24.88 23.24 -1.40
CA ILE A 19 24.11 22.50 -0.37
C ILE A 19 24.90 21.24 0.02
N ARG A 20 26.13 21.43 0.53
CA ARG A 20 27.01 20.38 1.11
C ARG A 20 27.18 19.12 0.25
N GLY A 21 26.90 19.19 -1.06
CA GLY A 21 26.92 18.04 -1.97
C GLY A 21 26.02 16.87 -1.58
N GLN A 22 25.03 17.07 -0.70
CA GLN A 22 24.13 15.98 -0.26
C GLN A 22 23.28 15.47 -1.43
N PRO A 23 23.01 14.17 -1.52
CA PRO A 23 22.11 13.63 -2.53
C PRO A 23 20.71 14.21 -2.32
N VAL A 24 20.07 14.61 -3.41
CA VAL A 24 18.64 14.88 -3.43
C VAL A 24 17.97 13.62 -3.95
N GLU A 25 17.05 13.07 -3.18
CA GLU A 25 16.34 11.85 -3.53
C GLU A 25 14.85 11.95 -3.22
N HIS A 26 14.07 11.17 -3.96
CA HIS A 26 12.66 10.91 -3.71
C HIS A 26 12.30 9.53 -4.24
N PHE A 27 11.08 9.08 -3.96
CA PHE A 27 10.61 7.76 -4.39
C PHE A 27 9.39 7.91 -5.28
N ASP A 28 9.45 7.37 -6.49
CA ASP A 28 8.33 7.35 -7.43
C ASP A 28 7.50 6.08 -7.21
N LEU A 29 6.29 6.23 -6.70
CA LEU A 29 5.29 5.17 -6.68
C LEU A 29 4.39 5.29 -7.91
N ARG A 30 4.59 4.38 -8.88
CA ARG A 30 3.89 4.35 -10.16
C ARG A 30 2.93 3.17 -10.20
N ILE A 31 1.71 3.40 -10.69
CA ILE A 31 0.69 2.36 -10.84
C ILE A 31 0.28 2.29 -12.31
N ASP A 32 0.35 1.09 -12.90
CA ASP A 32 -0.12 0.84 -14.26
C ASP A 32 -1.61 0.49 -14.24
N GLU A 33 -2.44 1.46 -14.56
CA GLU A 33 -3.88 1.31 -14.68
C GLU A 33 -4.33 0.84 -16.08
N GLY A 34 -3.38 0.53 -16.98
CA GLY A 34 -3.68 0.21 -18.37
C GLY A 34 -4.11 1.42 -19.22
N LYS A 35 -4.00 2.64 -18.66
CA LYS A 35 -4.35 3.91 -19.34
C LYS A 35 -3.14 4.48 -20.08
N LEU A 36 -3.40 5.36 -21.06
CA LEU A 36 -2.34 6.10 -21.75
C LEU A 36 -1.60 7.05 -20.80
N LYS A 37 -2.36 7.78 -19.97
CA LYS A 37 -1.83 8.62 -18.90
C LYS A 37 -1.82 7.86 -17.60
N ASN A 38 -0.66 7.77 -16.96
CA ASN A 38 -0.51 7.13 -15.65
C ASN A 38 -0.38 8.20 -14.58
N ARG A 39 -1.16 8.05 -13.51
CA ARG A 39 -0.89 8.80 -12.28
C ARG A 39 0.23 8.12 -11.50
N TYR A 40 1.00 8.93 -10.80
CA TYR A 40 2.04 8.47 -9.90
C TYR A 40 2.18 9.44 -8.74
N TRP A 41 2.84 9.00 -7.68
CA TRP A 41 3.13 9.83 -6.52
C TRP A 41 4.64 9.92 -6.31
N VAL A 42 5.11 11.14 -6.10
CA VAL A 42 6.47 11.42 -5.64
C VAL A 42 6.44 11.45 -4.12
N LEU A 43 7.08 10.46 -3.50
CA LEU A 43 7.16 10.29 -2.06
C LEU A 43 8.45 10.91 -1.53
N ASP A 44 8.38 11.60 -0.39
CA ASP A 44 9.52 12.20 0.29
C ASP A 44 10.39 11.20 1.06
N LYS A 45 9.86 10.00 1.35
CA LYS A 45 10.51 8.95 2.14
C LYS A 45 10.29 7.58 1.53
N ASP A 46 11.19 6.64 1.83
CA ASP A 46 11.07 5.24 1.38
C ASP A 46 9.95 4.51 2.15
N PRO A 47 8.84 4.11 1.49
CA PRO A 47 7.75 3.40 2.16
C PRO A 47 8.10 1.96 2.55
N THR A 48 9.24 1.42 2.09
CA THR A 48 9.73 0.11 2.52
C THR A 48 10.32 0.15 3.94
N TYR A 49 10.76 1.31 4.42
CA TYR A 49 11.27 1.51 5.78
C TYR A 49 10.33 2.37 6.64
N VAL A 50 9.88 3.50 6.13
CA VAL A 50 8.97 4.41 6.83
C VAL A 50 7.52 3.98 6.55
N LYS A 51 6.67 3.97 7.58
CA LYS A 51 5.29 3.45 7.46
C LYS A 51 4.19 4.49 7.66
N LYS A 52 4.50 5.70 8.10
CA LYS A 52 3.52 6.76 8.40
C LYS A 52 4.09 8.12 8.04
N GLY A 53 3.22 9.12 7.84
CA GLY A 53 3.62 10.50 7.57
C GLY A 53 4.55 10.66 6.36
N ILE A 54 4.33 9.88 5.30
CA ILE A 54 5.03 10.04 4.02
C ILE A 54 4.25 11.04 3.18
N VAL A 55 4.88 12.13 2.79
CA VAL A 55 4.29 13.12 1.90
C VAL A 55 4.37 12.59 0.48
N ALA A 56 3.23 12.55 -0.20
CA ALA A 56 3.07 11.99 -1.53
C ALA A 56 2.46 13.03 -2.47
N VAL A 57 3.24 13.55 -3.42
CA VAL A 57 2.76 14.53 -4.40
C VAL A 57 2.28 13.81 -5.65
N GLN A 58 0.99 13.89 -5.93
CA GLN A 58 0.39 13.29 -7.11
C GLN A 58 0.78 14.04 -8.38
N LYS A 59 1.17 13.29 -9.39
CA LYS A 59 1.52 13.79 -10.73
C LYS A 59 0.92 12.89 -11.81
N ILE A 60 0.85 13.42 -13.02
CA ILE A 60 0.40 12.70 -14.22
C ILE A 60 1.59 12.59 -15.16
N CYS A 61 1.78 11.40 -15.74
CA CYS A 61 2.76 11.13 -16.77
C CYS A 61 2.05 10.57 -18.01
N ASP A 62 2.32 11.17 -19.15
CA ASP A 62 1.81 10.79 -20.47
C ASP A 62 2.69 9.76 -21.19
N ASP A 63 3.87 9.45 -20.64
CA ASP A 63 4.82 8.50 -21.23
C ASP A 63 4.95 7.22 -20.41
N ARG A 64 4.39 6.13 -20.95
CA ARG A 64 4.39 4.79 -20.32
C ARG A 64 5.79 4.20 -20.11
N ARG A 65 6.82 4.67 -20.84
CA ARG A 65 8.21 4.18 -20.66
C ARG A 65 8.71 4.40 -19.24
N TRP A 66 8.22 5.42 -18.55
CA TRP A 66 8.56 5.70 -17.16
C TRP A 66 8.08 4.64 -16.15
N LEU A 67 7.11 3.79 -16.51
CA LEU A 67 6.67 2.72 -15.63
C LEU A 67 7.80 1.73 -15.34
N THR A 68 8.55 1.36 -16.38
CA THR A 68 9.57 0.31 -16.31
C THR A 68 10.99 0.84 -16.36
N PHE A 69 11.20 2.12 -16.69
CA PHE A 69 12.52 2.73 -16.79
C PHE A 69 13.33 2.58 -15.49
N THR A 70 14.59 2.18 -15.67
CA THR A 70 15.64 2.19 -14.66
C THR A 70 16.94 2.59 -15.35
N GLY A 71 17.86 3.18 -14.60
CA GLY A 71 19.18 3.56 -15.08
C GLY A 71 19.47 5.04 -14.99
N ARG A 72 20.47 5.46 -15.74
CA ARG A 72 21.05 6.80 -15.67
C ARG A 72 20.34 7.76 -16.62
N ILE A 73 19.92 8.90 -16.10
CA ILE A 73 19.37 10.03 -16.86
C ILE A 73 20.50 11.05 -17.08
N PRO A 74 20.92 11.31 -18.32
CA PRO A 74 21.91 12.34 -18.59
C PRO A 74 21.46 13.72 -18.10
N PRO A 75 22.38 14.69 -17.96
CA PRO A 75 22.00 16.08 -17.73
C PRO A 75 21.04 16.59 -18.82
N ASN A 76 20.07 17.43 -18.45
CA ASN A 76 18.93 17.81 -19.30
C ASN A 76 19.28 18.19 -20.76
N PRO A 77 20.30 19.03 -21.04
CA PRO A 77 20.65 19.39 -22.42
C PRO A 77 21.03 18.19 -23.29
N LYS A 78 21.54 17.11 -22.67
CA LYS A 78 22.02 15.89 -23.34
C LYS A 78 21.01 14.74 -23.25
N ALA A 79 19.92 14.90 -22.51
CA ALA A 79 18.93 13.86 -22.32
C ALA A 79 17.95 13.80 -23.52
N PRO A 80 17.54 12.61 -23.97
CA PRO A 80 16.42 12.45 -24.89
C PRO A 80 15.16 13.18 -24.37
N LYS A 81 14.35 13.74 -25.28
CA LYS A 81 13.18 14.59 -24.94
C LYS A 81 12.29 13.98 -23.84
N TRP A 82 12.06 12.67 -23.91
CA TRP A 82 11.19 11.94 -22.98
C TRP A 82 11.81 11.70 -21.59
N LEU A 83 13.14 11.77 -21.47
CA LEU A 83 13.89 11.64 -20.22
C LEU A 83 14.13 12.99 -19.52
N LYS A 84 14.08 14.10 -20.26
CA LYS A 84 14.31 15.46 -19.71
C LYS A 84 13.50 15.78 -18.44
N PRO A 85 12.21 15.40 -18.31
CA PRO A 85 11.45 15.67 -17.09
C PRO A 85 12.02 15.01 -15.83
N GLY A 86 12.76 13.90 -16.00
CA GLY A 86 13.36 13.17 -14.89
C GLY A 86 14.70 13.72 -14.42
N ASN A 87 15.30 14.70 -15.10
CA ASN A 87 16.49 15.36 -14.58
C ASN A 87 16.43 16.87 -14.82
N PRO A 88 16.05 17.67 -13.81
CA PRO A 88 16.06 19.12 -13.96
C PRO A 88 17.48 19.70 -14.04
N ASN A 89 18.50 18.94 -13.62
CA ASN A 89 19.87 19.41 -13.57
C ASN A 89 20.50 19.45 -14.97
N LYS A 90 21.15 20.58 -15.30
CA LYS A 90 21.81 20.80 -16.59
C LYS A 90 23.22 20.22 -16.68
N ARG A 91 23.84 19.83 -15.55
CA ARG A 91 25.25 19.42 -15.46
C ARG A 91 25.45 18.03 -14.87
N ILE A 92 24.60 17.62 -13.93
CA ILE A 92 24.76 16.39 -13.15
C ILE A 92 23.71 15.35 -13.62
N PRO A 93 24.08 14.07 -13.80
CA PRO A 93 23.11 13.03 -14.10
C PRO A 93 22.20 12.71 -12.90
N ALA A 94 21.01 12.22 -13.19
CA ALA A 94 20.12 11.59 -12.20
C ALA A 94 20.08 10.07 -12.43
N PHE A 95 19.59 9.33 -11.45
CA PHE A 95 19.56 7.88 -11.45
C PHE A 95 18.20 7.40 -10.95
N VAL A 96 17.67 6.38 -11.61
CA VAL A 96 16.41 5.73 -11.25
C VAL A 96 16.68 4.25 -11.01
N GLU A 97 16.40 3.80 -9.80
CA GLU A 97 16.62 2.42 -9.36
C GLU A 97 15.28 1.80 -8.94
N ARG A 98 15.01 0.57 -9.38
CA ARG A 98 13.83 -0.17 -8.92
C ARG A 98 14.07 -0.67 -7.50
N ILE A 99 13.23 -0.25 -6.55
CA ILE A 99 13.26 -0.73 -5.17
C ILE A 99 12.33 -1.91 -4.97
N ASP A 100 11.14 -1.86 -5.56
CA ASP A 100 10.15 -2.93 -5.48
C ASP A 100 9.16 -2.88 -6.66
N SER A 101 8.52 -4.00 -6.95
CA SER A 101 7.42 -4.08 -7.89
C SER A 101 6.50 -5.25 -7.56
N GLY A 102 5.26 -5.17 -8.01
CA GLY A 102 4.31 -6.26 -7.79
C GLY A 102 2.91 -5.87 -8.17
N ILE A 103 1.95 -6.46 -7.47
CA ILE A 103 0.52 -6.21 -7.70
C ILE A 103 -0.01 -5.23 -6.65
N VAL A 104 -0.85 -4.29 -7.06
CA VAL A 104 -1.65 -3.44 -6.19
C VAL A 104 -3.12 -3.60 -6.53
N ASN A 105 -3.94 -3.75 -5.51
CA ASN A 105 -5.40 -3.76 -5.64
C ASN A 105 -5.95 -2.52 -4.95
N PHE A 106 -6.67 -1.67 -5.68
CA PHE A 106 -7.45 -0.61 -5.08
C PHE A 106 -8.67 -1.21 -4.37
N ILE A 107 -8.93 -0.76 -3.16
CA ILE A 107 -10.14 -1.04 -2.40
C ILE A 107 -11.09 0.16 -2.51
N GLU A 108 -10.53 1.36 -2.40
CA GLU A 108 -11.24 2.62 -2.57
C GLU A 108 -10.34 3.62 -3.30
N ASP A 109 -10.94 4.42 -4.16
CA ASP A 109 -10.27 5.47 -4.91
C ASP A 109 -11.25 6.65 -5.05
N SER A 110 -11.32 7.46 -4.00
CA SER A 110 -12.15 8.65 -3.94
C SER A 110 -11.28 9.91 -3.96
N PRO A 111 -11.84 11.10 -4.27
CA PRO A 111 -11.05 12.33 -4.43
C PRO A 111 -10.22 12.76 -3.21
N ARG A 112 -10.54 12.25 -2.01
CA ARG A 112 -9.85 12.57 -0.75
C ARG A 112 -9.22 11.36 -0.07
N PHE A 113 -9.50 10.15 -0.53
CA PHE A 113 -9.08 8.94 0.14
C PHE A 113 -8.85 7.81 -0.86
N ILE A 114 -7.67 7.20 -0.80
CA ILE A 114 -7.34 6.02 -1.59
C ILE A 114 -6.91 4.94 -0.61
N SER A 115 -7.42 3.73 -0.79
CA SER A 115 -6.98 2.57 -0.02
C SER A 115 -6.59 1.42 -0.94
N MET A 116 -5.47 0.77 -0.62
CA MET A 116 -4.78 -0.15 -1.51
C MET A 116 -4.24 -1.35 -0.73
N ILE A 117 -4.18 -2.51 -1.37
CA ILE A 117 -3.41 -3.66 -0.90
C ILE A 117 -2.25 -3.90 -1.85
N PHE A 118 -1.03 -3.76 -1.34
CA PHE A 118 0.20 -4.06 -2.06
C PHE A 118 0.65 -5.50 -1.84
N LYS A 119 1.11 -6.12 -2.93
CA LYS A 119 1.69 -7.46 -3.01
C LYS A 119 3.00 -7.39 -3.83
N GLY A 120 4.00 -6.69 -3.30
CA GLY A 120 5.38 -6.74 -3.80
C GLY A 120 6.29 -7.52 -2.88
N ASP A 121 7.60 -7.36 -3.03
CA ASP A 121 8.58 -8.04 -2.17
C ASP A 121 8.83 -7.29 -0.86
N ARG A 122 8.82 -5.95 -0.91
CA ARG A 122 9.12 -5.09 0.24
C ARG A 122 7.89 -4.28 0.68
N LEU A 123 7.18 -3.69 -0.28
CA LEU A 123 5.94 -2.95 -0.10
C LEU A 123 4.76 -3.95 -0.11
N ARG A 124 4.29 -4.28 1.09
CA ARG A 124 3.23 -5.27 1.31
C ARG A 124 2.15 -4.77 2.26
N GLY A 125 0.96 -5.34 2.12
CA GLY A 125 -0.17 -5.17 3.04
C GLY A 125 -1.08 -4.01 2.66
N TYR A 126 -1.87 -3.54 3.63
CA TYR A 126 -2.84 -2.49 3.44
C TYR A 126 -2.22 -1.10 3.65
N TRP A 127 -2.52 -0.19 2.73
CA TRP A 127 -1.99 1.16 2.71
C TRP A 127 -3.11 2.14 2.35
N VAL A 128 -2.99 3.36 2.85
CA VAL A 128 -3.94 4.44 2.60
C VAL A 128 -3.22 5.69 2.15
N MET A 129 -3.86 6.47 1.28
CA MET A 129 -3.50 7.85 1.00
C MET A 129 -4.65 8.75 1.42
N LYS A 130 -4.35 9.77 2.21
CA LYS A 130 -5.32 10.77 2.67
C LYS A 130 -4.96 12.13 2.13
N LYS A 131 -5.93 12.85 1.61
CA LYS A 131 -5.74 14.20 1.11
C LYS A 131 -6.11 15.20 2.21
N PRO A 132 -5.15 15.95 2.79
CA PRO A 132 -5.45 16.87 3.90
C PRO A 132 -6.34 18.02 3.44
N ASN A 133 -6.00 18.64 2.30
CA ASN A 133 -6.74 19.77 1.75
C ASN A 133 -7.38 19.42 0.40
N PRO A 134 -8.69 19.66 0.21
CA PRO A 134 -9.30 19.54 -1.11
C PRO A 134 -8.70 20.58 -2.07
N GLY A 135 -8.32 20.14 -3.27
CA GLY A 135 -7.75 20.99 -4.33
C GLY A 135 -6.24 20.91 -4.51
N GLU A 136 -5.47 20.51 -3.49
CA GLU A 136 -4.01 20.35 -3.62
C GLU A 136 -3.62 19.03 -4.30
N SER A 137 -2.37 18.86 -4.73
CA SER A 137 -1.87 17.56 -5.22
C SER A 137 -1.16 16.74 -4.13
N ILE A 138 -1.19 17.21 -2.89
CA ILE A 138 -0.49 16.61 -1.75
C ILE A 138 -1.36 15.57 -1.08
N TRP A 139 -0.78 14.41 -0.80
CA TRP A 139 -1.37 13.29 -0.08
C TRP A 139 -0.45 12.86 1.06
N ILE A 140 -1.02 12.24 2.09
CA ILE A 140 -0.28 11.56 3.15
C ILE A 140 -0.44 10.07 2.95
N PHE A 141 0.67 9.37 2.68
CA PHE A 141 0.73 7.94 2.41
C PHE A 141 1.19 7.18 3.66
N GLU A 142 0.39 6.20 4.10
CA GLU A 142 0.64 5.48 5.34
C GLU A 142 0.24 4.01 5.22
N LYS A 143 1.02 3.15 5.87
CA LYS A 143 0.62 1.78 6.13
C LYS A 143 -0.49 1.82 7.15
N SER A 144 -1.55 1.10 6.85
CA SER A 144 -2.70 0.96 7.73
C SER A 144 -2.94 -0.52 7.97
N GLU A 145 -3.65 -0.83 9.04
CA GLU A 145 -4.22 -2.15 9.23
C GLU A 145 -5.68 -2.05 8.80
N LEU A 146 -6.15 -3.03 8.03
CA LEU A 146 -7.60 -3.13 7.82
C LEU A 146 -8.23 -3.15 9.21
N PRO A 147 -9.29 -2.35 9.47
CA PRO A 147 -10.08 -2.53 10.68
C PRO A 147 -10.37 -4.02 10.79
N LYS A 148 -10.06 -4.64 11.94
CA LYS A 148 -10.21 -6.08 12.13
C LYS A 148 -11.57 -6.56 11.60
N ALA A 149 -12.61 -5.73 11.73
CA ALA A 149 -13.94 -5.88 11.18
C ALA A 149 -14.04 -6.20 9.67
N LYS A 150 -13.21 -5.64 8.77
CA LYS A 150 -13.27 -5.95 7.33
C LYS A 150 -12.57 -7.27 6.99
N LYS A 151 -11.44 -7.55 7.65
CA LYS A 151 -10.79 -8.88 7.58
C LYS A 151 -11.74 -9.95 8.13
N LEU A 152 -12.49 -9.61 9.17
CA LEU A 152 -13.55 -10.43 9.75
C LEU A 152 -14.71 -10.62 8.77
N LEU A 153 -15.21 -9.56 8.11
CA LEU A 153 -16.29 -9.63 7.14
C LEU A 153 -15.90 -10.47 5.91
N ASP A 154 -14.70 -10.26 5.37
CA ASP A 154 -14.19 -11.02 4.23
C ASP A 154 -13.96 -12.49 4.60
N MET A 155 -13.48 -12.76 5.82
CA MET A 155 -13.40 -14.12 6.36
C MET A 155 -14.79 -14.74 6.55
N LEU A 156 -15.73 -14.04 7.16
CA LEU A 156 -17.12 -14.49 7.38
C LEU A 156 -17.79 -14.84 6.06
N ASN A 157 -17.61 -13.99 5.05
CA ASN A 157 -18.12 -14.23 3.71
C ASN A 157 -17.42 -15.43 3.05
N SER A 158 -16.13 -15.68 3.32
CA SER A 158 -15.42 -16.85 2.83
C SER A 158 -15.80 -18.16 3.54
N VAL A 159 -16.24 -18.09 4.80
CA VAL A 159 -16.74 -19.23 5.59
C VAL A 159 -18.17 -19.59 5.16
N ARG A 160 -19.04 -18.58 4.96
CA ARG A 160 -20.39 -18.77 4.42
C ARG A 160 -20.38 -19.38 3.02
N ARG A 161 -19.46 -18.93 2.14
CA ARG A 161 -19.32 -19.47 0.78
C ARG A 161 -18.77 -20.90 0.72
N ARG A 162 -18.06 -21.35 1.74
CA ARG A 162 -17.46 -22.70 1.81
C ARG A 162 -18.37 -23.75 2.45
N GLY A 163 -19.62 -23.40 2.76
CA GLY A 163 -20.56 -24.35 3.36
C GLY A 163 -20.05 -24.90 4.70
N SER A 164 -19.37 -24.07 5.49
CA SER A 164 -18.90 -24.51 6.81
C SER A 164 -20.11 -25.06 7.59
N PRO A 165 -20.04 -26.30 8.09
CA PRO A 165 -21.21 -26.99 8.65
C PRO A 165 -21.73 -26.37 9.94
N ILE A 166 -21.00 -25.42 10.53
CA ILE A 166 -21.35 -24.79 11.79
C ILE A 166 -21.67 -23.32 11.51
N GLN A 167 -22.96 -23.01 11.41
CA GLN A 167 -23.44 -21.64 11.34
C GLN A 167 -23.43 -21.06 12.76
N ILE A 168 -22.76 -19.92 12.97
CA ILE A 168 -22.82 -19.14 14.21
C ILE A 168 -23.42 -17.78 13.93
N THR A 169 -24.05 -17.17 14.95
CA THR A 169 -24.61 -15.82 14.84
C THR A 169 -23.49 -14.77 14.85
N GLN A 170 -23.81 -13.55 14.37
CA GLN A 170 -22.86 -12.44 14.42
C GLN A 170 -22.47 -12.11 15.87
N GLN A 171 -23.44 -12.16 16.80
CA GLN A 171 -23.21 -11.92 18.22
C GLN A 171 -22.24 -12.95 18.82
N GLN A 172 -22.40 -14.24 18.49
CA GLN A 172 -21.48 -15.29 18.95
C GLN A 172 -20.06 -15.05 18.43
N LEU A 173 -19.91 -14.69 17.17
CA LEU A 173 -18.60 -14.37 16.59
C LEU A 173 -17.95 -13.16 17.27
N ASP A 174 -18.71 -12.08 17.47
CA ASP A 174 -18.23 -10.85 18.12
C ASP A 174 -17.74 -11.16 19.55
N THR A 175 -18.46 -12.03 20.27
CA THR A 175 -18.04 -12.54 21.58
C THR A 175 -16.74 -13.36 21.50
N ILE A 176 -16.59 -14.26 20.52
CA ILE A 176 -15.33 -15.05 20.34
C ILE A 176 -14.14 -14.10 20.15
N ILE A 177 -14.27 -13.08 19.31
CA ILE A 177 -13.19 -12.13 19.01
C ILE A 177 -12.83 -11.34 20.26
N LYS A 178 -13.82 -10.69 20.87
CA LYS A 178 -13.62 -9.83 22.05
C LYS A 178 -12.92 -10.60 23.18
N MET A 179 -13.36 -11.83 23.43
CA MET A 179 -12.79 -12.65 24.50
C MET A 179 -11.42 -13.22 24.14
N SER A 180 -11.17 -13.61 22.88
CA SER A 180 -9.86 -14.09 22.45
C SER A 180 -8.80 -12.98 22.50
N GLU A 181 -9.17 -11.74 22.15
CA GLU A 181 -8.30 -10.57 22.29
C GLU A 181 -7.98 -10.26 23.75
N ALA A 182 -8.91 -10.53 24.66
CA ALA A 182 -8.71 -10.39 26.10
C ALA A 182 -7.92 -11.56 26.73
N GLY A 183 -7.41 -12.50 25.92
CA GLY A 183 -6.67 -13.66 26.42
C GLY A 183 -7.53 -14.69 27.15
N ALA A 184 -8.85 -14.66 26.97
CA ALA A 184 -9.74 -15.62 27.63
C ALA A 184 -9.47 -17.05 27.15
N SER A 185 -9.53 -17.99 28.08
CA SER A 185 -9.41 -19.42 27.79
C SER A 185 -10.60 -19.93 26.97
N ARG A 186 -10.40 -20.98 26.17
CA ARG A 186 -11.48 -21.61 25.38
C ARG A 186 -12.71 -21.99 26.22
N PRO A 187 -12.58 -22.58 27.42
CA PRO A 187 -13.74 -22.86 28.28
C PRO A 187 -14.56 -21.61 28.62
N GLN A 188 -13.93 -20.45 28.83
CA GLN A 188 -14.65 -19.20 29.09
C GLN A 188 -15.43 -18.74 27.85
N ILE A 189 -14.83 -18.83 26.67
CA ILE A 189 -15.47 -18.45 25.39
C ILE A 189 -16.64 -19.38 25.07
N MET A 190 -16.50 -20.69 25.32
CA MET A 190 -17.58 -21.67 25.15
C MET A 190 -18.79 -21.32 26.02
N ARG A 191 -18.58 -21.01 27.29
CA ARG A 191 -19.67 -20.62 28.21
C ARG A 191 -20.38 -19.35 27.74
N ALA A 192 -19.62 -18.36 27.24
CA ALA A 192 -20.19 -17.09 26.82
C ALA A 192 -20.96 -17.16 25.49
N THR A 193 -20.63 -18.11 24.62
CA THR A 193 -21.20 -18.21 23.27
C THR A 193 -22.20 -19.35 23.10
N ASN A 194 -22.25 -20.27 24.09
CA ASN A 194 -22.96 -21.55 24.01
C ASN A 194 -22.54 -22.39 22.78
N LEU A 195 -21.25 -22.34 22.42
CA LEU A 195 -20.68 -23.08 21.30
C LEU A 195 -19.82 -24.25 21.78
N SER A 196 -19.74 -25.30 20.95
CA SER A 196 -18.88 -26.44 21.22
C SER A 196 -17.39 -26.04 21.18
N LYS A 197 -16.55 -26.82 21.88
CA LYS A 197 -15.09 -26.63 21.89
C LYS A 197 -14.50 -26.64 20.48
N SER A 198 -14.97 -27.55 19.62
CA SER A 198 -14.51 -27.68 18.23
C SER A 198 -14.90 -26.47 17.39
N CYS A 199 -16.10 -25.91 17.60
CA CYS A 199 -16.55 -24.69 16.94
C CYS A 199 -15.68 -23.49 17.35
N VAL A 200 -15.52 -23.26 18.65
CA VAL A 200 -14.67 -22.17 19.15
C VAL A 200 -13.23 -22.32 18.64
N TYR A 201 -12.67 -23.53 18.70
CA TYR A 201 -11.32 -23.80 18.19
C TYR A 201 -11.20 -23.51 16.68
N HIS A 202 -12.17 -23.98 15.88
CA HIS A 202 -12.20 -23.75 14.44
C HIS A 202 -12.17 -22.25 14.12
N TYR A 203 -13.04 -21.46 14.78
CA TYR A 203 -13.09 -20.02 14.55
C TYR A 203 -11.86 -19.29 15.08
N GLN A 204 -11.33 -19.65 16.26
CA GLN A 204 -10.10 -19.05 16.75
C GLN A 204 -8.90 -19.31 15.82
N ARG A 205 -8.80 -20.53 15.26
CA ARG A 205 -7.78 -20.89 14.26
C ARG A 205 -7.96 -20.10 12.96
N LEU A 206 -9.20 -19.97 12.47
CA LEU A 206 -9.49 -19.12 11.30
C LEU A 206 -9.14 -17.66 11.54
N LEU A 207 -9.34 -17.16 12.76
CA LEU A 207 -9.06 -15.79 13.18
C LEU A 207 -7.58 -15.55 13.52
N GLY A 208 -6.76 -16.60 13.59
CA GLY A 208 -5.32 -16.51 13.88
C GLY A 208 -5.00 -16.21 15.34
N PHE A 209 -5.90 -16.54 16.27
CA PHE A 209 -5.62 -16.47 17.71
C PHE A 209 -4.82 -17.66 18.22
N VAL A 210 -4.77 -18.76 17.45
CA VAL A 210 -4.16 -20.06 17.77
C VAL A 210 -3.81 -20.82 16.50
#